data_AF-A0AAD5WI10-F1
#
_entry.id   AF-A0AAD5WI10-F1
#
_cell.length_a   1.000
_cell.length_b   1.000
_cell.length_c   1.000
_cell.angle_alpha   90.00
_cell.angle_beta   90.00
_cell.angle_gamma   90.00
#
_symmetry.space_group_name_H-M   'P 1'
#
loop_
_entity.id
_entity.type
_entity.pdbx_description
1 polymer ?
#
loop_
_entity_poly.entity_id
_entity_poly.type
_entity_poly.pdbx_seq_one_letter_code
_entity_poly.pdbx_strand_id
1 'polypeptide(L)' 'MVEITAVPIQHLTISGTLSTTYVIMASWSIMMWQSVVDRAIRILASGPFGVHFFSARTTVGGN' A
#
# COMPACT_ATOMS: atom_id res chain seq x y z
N MET A 1 -15.88 14.19 32.94
CA MET A 1 -15.02 14.66 31.83
C MET A 1 -14.52 13.40 31.13
N VAL A 2 -14.82 13.21 29.85
CA VAL A 2 -14.34 12.05 29.09
C VAL A 2 -12.99 12.44 28.48
N GLU A 3 -11.92 11.71 28.81
CA GLU A 3 -10.65 11.85 28.10
C GLU A 3 -10.81 11.28 26.69
N ILE A 4 -10.67 12.14 25.68
CA ILE A 4 -10.51 11.70 24.30
C ILE A 4 -9.03 11.43 24.12
N THR A 5 -8.62 10.19 24.32
CA THR A 5 -7.26 9.74 24.00
C THR A 5 -7.12 9.55 22.49
N ALA A 6 -5.97 9.94 21.96
CA ALA A 6 -5.69 9.78 20.53
C ALA A 6 -5.72 8.29 20.14
N VAL A 7 -6.33 7.98 18.99
CA VAL A 7 -6.39 6.61 18.48
C VAL A 7 -4.98 6.13 18.13
N PRO A 8 -4.52 4.97 18.65
CA PRO A 8 -3.21 4.42 18.32
C PRO A 8 -3.03 4.18 16.82
N ILE A 9 -1.84 4.47 16.29
CA ILE A 9 -1.55 4.43 14.84
C ILE A 9 -1.75 3.04 14.21
N GLN A 10 -1.56 1.98 14.99
CA GLN A 10 -1.77 0.60 14.57
C GLN A 10 -3.24 0.28 14.21
N HIS A 11 -4.21 1.03 14.76
CA HIS A 11 -5.62 0.92 14.38
C HIS A 11 -5.98 1.79 13.16
N LEU A 12 -5.08 2.69 12.75
CA LEU A 12 -5.24 3.59 11.60
C LEU A 12 -4.41 3.12 10.38
N THR A 13 -3.75 1.96 10.50
CA THR A 13 -2.86 1.43 9.47
C THR A 13 -3.45 0.16 8.88
N ILE A 14 -3.59 0.12 7.56
CA ILE A 14 -3.90 -1.10 6.81
C ILE A 14 -2.63 -1.56 6.11
N SER A 15 -2.26 -2.82 6.29
CA SER A 15 -1.10 -3.45 5.65
C SER A 15 -1.53 -4.71 4.89
N GLY A 16 -0.73 -5.10 3.90
CA GLY A 16 -0.97 -6.30 3.10
C GLY A 16 0.23 -6.67 2.24
N THR A 17 0.18 -7.86 1.66
CA THR A 17 1.23 -8.39 0.77
C THR A 17 0.60 -8.81 -0.55
N LEU A 18 1.23 -8.44 -1.67
CA LEU A 18 0.84 -8.89 -2.99
C LEU A 18 1.83 -9.94 -3.48
N SER A 19 1.32 -11.13 -3.79
CA SER A 19 2.11 -12.23 -4.34
C SER A 19 1.64 -12.53 -5.76
N THR A 20 2.59 -12.81 -6.66
CA THR A 20 2.29 -13.30 -8.01
C THR A 20 2.57 -14.79 -8.12
N THR A 21 1.79 -15.48 -8.93
CA THR A 21 2.07 -16.86 -9.37
C THR A 21 2.44 -16.93 -10.85
N TYR A 22 2.33 -15.82 -11.57
CA TYR A 22 2.69 -15.76 -12.99
C TYR A 22 4.21 -15.72 -13.16
N VAL A 23 4.77 -16.75 -13.81
CA VAL A 23 6.22 -16.90 -14.04
C VAL A 23 6.85 -15.67 -14.69
N ILE A 24 6.15 -15.03 -15.63
CA ILE A 24 6.64 -13.83 -16.30
C ILE A 24 6.82 -12.70 -15.27
N MET A 25 5.83 -12.46 -14.42
CA MET A 25 5.90 -11.41 -13.40
C MET A 25 6.88 -11.75 -12.27
N ALA A 26 7.09 -13.04 -11.98
CA ALA A 26 8.12 -13.46 -11.02
C ALA A 26 9.54 -13.11 -11.51
N SER A 27 9.74 -13.07 -12.83
CA SER A 27 11.03 -12.70 -13.45
C SER A 27 11.25 -11.18 -13.59
N TRP A 28 10.24 -10.37 -13.24
CA TRP A 28 10.33 -8.92 -13.36
C TRP A 28 11.32 -8.34 -12.36
N SER A 29 12.04 -7.30 -12.80
CA SER A 29 12.92 -6.56 -11.92
C SER A 29 12.15 -5.81 -10.84
N ILE A 30 12.85 -5.44 -9.76
CA ILE A 30 12.29 -4.60 -8.68
C ILE A 30 11.66 -3.31 -9.24
N MET A 31 12.28 -2.67 -10.24
CA MET A 31 11.76 -1.45 -10.87
C MET A 31 10.44 -1.66 -11.62
N MET A 32 10.29 -2.81 -12.29
CA MET A 32 9.04 -3.17 -12.96
C MET A 32 7.92 -3.39 -11.93
N TRP A 33 8.22 -4.12 -10.86
CA TRP A 33 7.30 -4.30 -9.74
C TRP A 33 6.92 -2.98 -9.07
N GLN A 34 7.90 -2.10 -8.85
CA GLN A 34 7.67 -0.80 -8.25
C GLN A 34 6.67 0.01 -9.09
N SER A 35 6.80 -0.01 -10.42
CA SER A 35 5.87 0.69 -11.33
C SER A 35 4.42 0.21 -11.19
N VAL A 36 4.20 -1.09 -11.02
CA VAL A 36 2.86 -1.66 -10.79
C VAL A 36 2.29 -1.19 -9.46
N VAL A 37 3.09 -1.32 -8.41
CA VAL A 37 2.65 -1.04 -7.05
C VAL A 37 2.44 0.48 -6.84
N ASP A 38 3.25 1.34 -7.47
CA ASP A 38 3.05 2.79 -7.50
C ASP A 38 1.74 3.18 -8.20
N ARG A 39 1.34 2.43 -9.23
CA ARG A 39 0.05 2.63 -9.89
C ARG A 39 -1.09 2.23 -8.97
N ALA A 40 -0.98 1.12 -8.23
CA ALA A 40 -1.97 0.71 -7.25
C ALA A 40 -2.15 1.77 -6.14
N ILE A 41 -1.05 2.30 -5.59
CA ILE A 41 -1.12 3.41 -4.61
C ILE A 41 -1.81 4.62 -5.22
N ARG A 42 -1.43 5.02 -6.44
CA ARG A 42 -2.04 6.19 -7.07
C ARG A 42 -3.54 6.01 -7.24
N ILE A 43 -4.01 4.82 -7.58
CA ILE A 43 -5.45 4.51 -7.65
C ILE A 43 -6.10 4.56 -6.27
N LEU A 44 -5.44 4.09 -5.21
CA LEU A 44 -5.96 4.18 -3.83
C LEU A 44 -6.02 5.62 -3.30
N ALA A 45 -5.00 6.41 -3.62
CA ALA A 45 -4.90 7.81 -3.23
C ALA A 45 -5.75 8.75 -4.10
N SER A 46 -6.21 8.28 -5.27
CA SER A 46 -7.08 9.05 -6.17
C SER A 46 -8.50 8.46 -6.19
N GLY A 47 -9.47 9.25 -6.66
CA GLY A 47 -10.85 8.78 -6.74
C GLY A 47 -11.55 8.64 -5.38
N PRO A 48 -12.60 7.81 -5.27
CA PRO A 48 -13.47 7.75 -4.09
C PRO A 48 -12.77 7.37 -2.79
N PHE A 49 -11.65 6.65 -2.89
CA PHE A 49 -10.87 6.20 -1.74
C PHE A 49 -9.86 7.23 -1.22
N GLY A 50 -9.51 8.25 -2.01
CA GLY A 50 -8.48 9.23 -1.65
C GLY A 50 -8.83 10.06 -0.40
N VAL A 51 -10.12 10.18 -0.06
CA VAL A 51 -10.57 10.86 1.17
C VAL A 51 -10.46 9.99 2.42
N HIS A 52 -10.25 8.68 2.26
CA HIS A 52 -10.19 7.72 3.36
C HIS A 52 -8.76 7.43 3.83
N PHE A 53 -7.75 7.83 3.05
CA PHE A 53 -6.35 7.56 3.35
C PHE A 53 -5.54 8.86 3.40
N PHE A 54 -4.92 9.13 4.54
CA PHE A 54 -4.03 10.29 4.70
C PHE A 54 -2.68 10.09 3.98
N SER A 55 -2.19 8.85 3.94
CA SER A 55 -0.95 8.49 3.27
C SER A 55 -0.98 7.03 2.81
N ALA A 56 -0.17 6.73 1.80
CA ALA A 56 0.03 5.39 1.29
C ALA A 56 1.49 5.20 0.92
N ARG A 57 2.06 4.04 1.25
CA ARG A 57 3.46 3.70 0.97
C ARG A 57 3.57 2.24 0.57
N THR A 58 4.47 1.96 -0.36
CA THR A 58 4.81 0.60 -0.79
C THR A 58 6.31 0.42 -0.84
N THR A 59 6.70 -0.84 -0.72
CA THR A 59 8.08 -1.30 -0.81
C THR A 59 8.10 -2.60 -1.58
N VAL A 60 8.97 -2.71 -2.58
CA VAL A 60 9.26 -3.98 -3.25
C VAL A 60 10.52 -4.57 -2.64
N GLY A 61 10.40 -5.74 -2.03
CA GLY A 61 11.55 -6.53 -1.55
C GLY A 61 11.96 -7.57 -2.59
N GLY A 62 13.26 -7.77 -2.76
CA GLY A 62 13.79 -8.99 -3.37
C GLY A 62 13.98 -10.06 -2.31
N ASN A 63 13.88 -11.33 -2.68
CA ASN A 63 14.47 -12.42 -1.88
C ASN A 63 16.00 -12.34 -1.94
#